data_AF-A0AAW5N3N2-F1
#
_entry.id   AF-A0AAW5N3N2-F1
#
_cell.length_a   1.000
_cell.length_b   1.000
_cell.length_c   1.000
_cell.angle_alpha   90.00
_cell.angle_beta   90.00
_cell.angle_gamma   90.00
#
_symmetry.space_group_name_H-M   'P 1'
#
loop_
_entity.id
_entity.type
_entity.pdbx_description
1 polymer ?
#
loop_
_entity_poly.entity_id
_entity_poly.type
_entity_poly.pdbx_seq_one_letter_code
_entity_poly.pdbx_strand_id
1 'polypeptide(L)'
;LHDEVNAVASMLRSLGVQRGDRVLVYMPMIAEAHITLLACARIGAIHSVVFGGFASHSVAARIDDAKPVLIVSADAGARGGKIIPY
;
A
#
# COMPACT_ATOMS: atom_id res chain seq x y z
N LEU A 1 12.53 -12.11 2.63
CA LEU A 1 12.12 -11.04 1.69
C LEU A 1 11.54 -11.58 0.39
N HIS A 2 12.27 -12.41 -0.37
CA HIS A 2 11.78 -12.97 -1.65
C HIS A 2 10.43 -13.71 -1.52
N ASP A 3 10.31 -14.60 -0.53
CA ASP A 3 9.12 -15.43 -0.37
C ASP A 3 7.89 -14.62 0.04
N GLU A 4 8.06 -13.66 0.96
CA GLU A 4 7.02 -12.70 1.34
C GLU A 4 6.53 -11.87 0.15
N VAL A 5 7.45 -11.38 -0.68
CA VAL A 5 7.11 -10.62 -1.90
C VAL A 5 6.31 -11.50 -2.87
N ASN A 6 6.65 -12.79 -3.00
CA ASN A 6 5.91 -13.72 -3.85
C ASN A 6 4.51 -14.04 -3.30
N ALA A 7 4.40 -14.19 -1.98
CA ALA A 7 3.12 -14.42 -1.32
C ALA A 7 2.18 -13.22 -1.53
N VAL A 8 2.67 -12.00 -1.25
CA VAL A 8 1.88 -10.77 -1.45
C VAL A 8 1.56 -10.54 -2.93
N ALA A 9 2.50 -10.79 -3.86
CA ALA A 9 2.23 -10.69 -5.29
C ALA A 9 1.12 -11.65 -5.76
N SER A 10 1.10 -12.88 -5.22
CA SER A 10 0.07 -13.87 -5.51
C SER A 10 -1.28 -13.45 -4.92
N MET A 11 -1.28 -12.92 -3.70
CA MET A 11 -2.47 -12.36 -3.05
C MET A 11 -3.05 -11.18 -3.86
N LEU A 12 -2.23 -10.21 -4.28
CA LEU A 12 -2.68 -9.09 -5.11
C LEU A 12 -3.33 -9.56 -6.42
N ARG A 13 -2.74 -10.54 -7.11
CA ARG A 13 -3.34 -11.15 -8.31
C ARG A 13 -4.66 -11.85 -8.00
N SER A 14 -4.76 -12.54 -6.87
CA SER A 14 -6.00 -13.22 -6.45
C SER A 14 -7.14 -12.24 -6.16
N LEU A 15 -6.81 -11.00 -5.76
CA LEU A 15 -7.74 -9.90 -5.58
C LEU A 15 -8.04 -9.15 -6.89
N GLY A 16 -7.52 -9.62 -8.02
CA GLY A 16 -7.81 -9.10 -9.35
C GLY A 16 -6.86 -8.01 -9.85
N VAL A 17 -5.79 -7.67 -9.11
CA VAL A 17 -4.81 -6.66 -9.55
C VAL A 17 -4.07 -7.13 -10.80
N GLN A 18 -4.10 -6.30 -11.84
CA GLN A 18 -3.46 -6.54 -13.13
C GLN A 18 -2.26 -5.61 -13.37
N ARG A 19 -1.50 -5.91 -14.41
CA ARG A 19 -0.41 -5.03 -14.86
C ARG A 19 -0.98 -3.68 -15.29
N GLY A 20 -0.39 -2.60 -14.81
CA GLY A 20 -0.83 -1.22 -15.06
C GLY A 20 -1.88 -0.71 -14.09
N ASP A 21 -2.49 -1.58 -13.28
CA ASP A 21 -3.40 -1.14 -12.21
C ASP A 21 -2.64 -0.38 -11.13
N ARG A 22 -3.34 0.54 -10.47
CA ARG A 22 -2.80 1.31 -9.35
C ARG A 22 -3.23 0.69 -8.04
N VAL A 23 -2.26 0.45 -7.17
CA VAL A 23 -2.46 -0.01 -5.79
C VAL A 23 -2.02 1.11 -4.86
N LEU A 24 -2.94 1.63 -4.06
CA LEU A 24 -2.62 2.66 -3.08
C LEU A 24 -2.10 2.00 -1.79
N VAL A 25 -0.98 2.49 -1.28
CA VAL A 25 -0.35 1.98 -0.07
C VAL A 25 -0.37 3.06 1.00
N TYR A 26 -1.18 2.85 2.03
CA TYR A 26 -1.36 3.77 3.16
C TYR A 26 -0.99 3.04 4.45
N MET A 27 0.32 2.83 4.65
CA MET A 27 0.86 2.06 5.76
C MET A 27 1.95 2.83 6.51
N PRO A 28 2.21 2.52 7.79
CA PRO A 28 3.33 3.06 8.55
C PRO A 28 4.68 2.50 8.07
N MET A 29 5.75 2.95 8.71
CA MET A 29 7.12 2.47 8.47
C MET A 29 7.33 1.05 9.04
N ILE A 30 6.76 0.06 8.37
CA ILE A 30 6.86 -1.38 8.67
C ILE A 30 7.38 -2.16 7.45
N ALA A 31 7.77 -3.42 7.64
CA ALA A 31 8.35 -4.23 6.57
C ALA A 31 7.34 -4.53 5.45
N GLU A 32 6.09 -4.76 5.83
CA GLU A 32 4.94 -5.08 5.00
C GLU A 32 4.67 -3.99 3.97
N ALA A 33 4.96 -2.73 4.30
CA ALA A 33 4.93 -1.63 3.34
C ALA A 33 5.87 -1.91 2.17
N HIS A 34 7.15 -2.15 2.44
CA HIS A 34 8.14 -2.39 1.40
C HIS A 34 7.91 -3.71 0.66
N ILE A 35 7.42 -4.75 1.35
CA ILE A 35 7.01 -6.01 0.72
C ILE A 35 5.88 -5.75 -0.28
N THR A 36 4.88 -4.93 0.07
CA THR A 36 3.78 -4.54 -0.82
C THR A 36 4.29 -3.75 -2.03
N LEU A 37 5.19 -2.78 -1.84
CA LEU A 37 5.79 -2.03 -2.94
C LEU A 37 6.51 -2.96 -3.93
N LEU A 38 7.33 -3.89 -3.43
CA LEU A 38 8.05 -4.85 -4.25
C LEU A 38 7.11 -5.85 -4.94
N ALA A 39 6.02 -6.26 -4.27
CA ALA A 39 5.00 -7.12 -4.85
C ALA A 39 4.24 -6.43 -6.00
N CYS A 40 3.88 -5.16 -5.85
CA CYS A 40 3.31 -4.34 -6.91
C CYS A 40 4.26 -4.29 -8.13
N ALA A 41 5.54 -3.96 -7.89
CA ALA A 41 6.55 -3.91 -8.94
C ALA A 41 6.70 -5.27 -9.65
N ARG A 42 6.70 -6.37 -8.90
CA ARG A 42 6.82 -7.74 -9.43
C ARG A 42 5.69 -8.10 -10.40
N ILE A 43 4.46 -7.70 -10.13
CA ILE A 43 3.31 -8.01 -11.00
C ILE A 43 3.07 -6.94 -12.08
N GLY A 44 3.86 -5.87 -12.08
CA GLY A 44 3.72 -4.74 -12.99
C GLY A 44 2.56 -3.80 -12.62
N ALA A 45 2.10 -3.82 -11.37
CA ALA A 45 1.19 -2.82 -10.82
C ALA A 45 1.97 -1.55 -10.42
N ILE A 46 1.28 -0.42 -10.39
CA ILE A 46 1.84 0.89 -10.04
C ILE A 46 1.48 1.18 -8.59
N HIS A 47 2.47 1.24 -7.69
CA HIS A 47 2.21 1.58 -6.29
C HIS A 47 2.09 3.10 -6.12
N SER A 48 0.99 3.55 -5.51
CA SER A 48 0.77 4.95 -5.08
C SER A 48 0.91 5.05 -3.58
N VAL A 49 2.07 5.49 -3.10
CA VAL A 49 2.38 5.51 -1.66
C VAL A 49 1.89 6.82 -1.05
N VAL A 50 1.08 6.72 0.00
CA VAL A 50 0.53 7.88 0.72
C VAL A 50 1.09 7.91 2.13
N PHE A 51 1.65 9.06 2.52
CA PHE A 51 2.20 9.23 3.86
C PHE A 51 1.10 9.26 4.92
N GLY A 52 1.23 8.41 5.94
CA GLY A 52 0.26 8.28 7.04
C GLY A 52 0.10 9.49 7.97
N GLY A 53 0.95 10.50 7.84
CA GLY A 53 0.77 11.77 8.56
C GLY A 53 -0.14 12.77 7.84
N PHE A 54 -0.67 12.43 6.66
CA PHE A 54 -1.62 13.29 5.97
C PHE A 54 -3.00 13.24 6.62
N ALA A 55 -3.68 14.39 6.63
CA ALA A 55 -5.08 14.47 7.01
C ALA A 55 -5.96 13.71 6.01
N SER A 56 -7.13 13.25 6.46
CA SER A 56 -8.06 12.42 5.67
C SER A 56 -8.38 13.00 4.29
N HIS A 57 -8.62 14.31 4.17
CA HIS A 57 -8.89 14.96 2.89
C HIS A 57 -7.71 14.89 1.91
N SER A 58 -6.47 14.89 2.42
CA SER A 58 -5.25 14.75 1.60
C SER A 58 -5.08 13.31 1.11
N VAL A 59 -5.56 12.32 1.87
CA VAL A 59 -5.61 10.91 1.44
C VAL A 59 -6.72 10.74 0.38
N ALA A 60 -7.91 11.29 0.64
CA ALA A 60 -9.04 11.26 -0.30
C ALA A 60 -8.67 11.84 -1.67
N ALA A 61 -8.03 13.02 -1.71
CA ALA A 61 -7.60 13.64 -2.97
C ALA A 61 -6.65 12.75 -3.79
N ARG A 62 -5.82 11.93 -3.12
CA ARG A 62 -4.92 10.97 -3.81
C ARG A 62 -5.67 9.73 -4.28
N ILE A 63 -6.68 9.28 -3.55
CA ILE A 63 -7.57 8.21 -4.00
C ILE A 63 -8.34 8.66 -5.26
N ASP A 64 -8.87 9.89 -5.26
CA ASP A 64 -9.64 10.43 -6.38
C ASP A 64 -8.80 10.62 -7.65
N ASP A 65 -7.57 11.10 -7.50
CA ASP A 65 -6.62 11.26 -8.61
C ASP A 65 -6.08 9.90 -9.10
N ALA A 66 -5.59 9.09 -8.18
CA ALA A 66 -4.95 7.82 -8.52
C ALA A 66 -5.96 6.73 -8.87
N LYS A 67 -7.26 6.85 -8.57
CA LYS A 67 -8.29 5.83 -8.84
C LYS A 67 -7.77 4.38 -8.68
N PRO A 68 -7.25 4.03 -7.50
CA PRO A 68 -6.64 2.72 -7.29
C PRO A 68 -7.71 1.63 -7.33
N VAL A 69 -7.34 0.46 -7.85
CA VAL A 69 -8.22 -0.73 -7.82
C VAL A 69 -8.20 -1.42 -6.47
N LEU A 70 -7.18 -1.15 -5.66
CA LEU A 70 -6.97 -1.75 -4.35
C LEU A 70 -6.21 -0.80 -3.43
N ILE A 71 -6.55 -0.80 -2.14
CA ILE A 71 -5.87 -0.05 -1.08
C ILE A 71 -5.30 -1.06 -0.07
N VAL A 72 -4.01 -0.93 0.25
CA VAL A 72 -3.36 -1.67 1.35
C VAL A 72 -3.12 -0.71 2.50
N SER A 73 -3.64 -1.05 3.68
CA SER A 73 -3.54 -0.23 4.89
C SER A 73 -3.07 -1.05 6.10
N ALA A 74 -2.78 -0.35 7.19
CA ALA A 74 -2.65 -0.91 8.53
C ALA A 74 -3.74 -0.35 9.45
N ASP A 75 -3.93 -0.96 10.61
CA ASP A 75 -4.79 -0.47 11.69
C ASP A 75 -4.17 0.72 12.43
N ALA A 76 -2.86 0.67 12.68
CA ALA A 76 -2.11 1.73 13.32
C ALA A 76 -0.61 1.67 12.97
N GLY A 77 0.09 2.76 13.25
CA GLY A 77 1.55 2.85 13.25
C GLY A 77 2.10 3.30 14.60
N ALA A 78 3.38 3.04 14.84
CA ALA A 78 4.10 3.56 16.00
C ALA A 78 5.13 4.61 15.56
N ARG A 79 5.06 5.82 16.12
CA ARG A 79 6.04 6.89 15.85
C ARG A 79 6.33 7.68 17.11
N GLY A 80 7.61 7.74 17.50
CA GLY A 80 8.04 8.43 18.72
C GLY A 80 7.39 7.87 19.99
N GLY A 81 7.17 6.55 20.05
CA GLY A 81 6.53 5.87 21.19
C GLY A 81 5.00 6.04 21.28
N LYS A 82 4.37 6.73 20.32
CA LYS A 82 2.91 6.92 20.27
C LYS A 82 2.29 6.05 19.17
N ILE A 83 1.10 5.54 19.46
CA ILE A 83 0.23 4.87 18.49
C ILE A 83 -0.48 5.95 17.66
N ILE A 84 -0.44 5.81 16.34
CA ILE A 84 -1.10 6.67 15.36
C ILE A 84 -2.09 5.81 14.58
N PRO A 85 -3.40 6.04 14.68
CA PRO A 85 -4.40 5.34 13.86
C PRO A 85 -4.21 5.64 12.36
N TYR A 86 -4.44 4.65 11.50
CA TYR A 86 -4.43 4.78 10.04
C TYR A 86 -5.85 4.66 9.50
#